data_AF-A0A9E1REB5-F1
#
_entry.id   AF-A0A9E1REB5-F1
#
_cell.length_a   1.000
_cell.length_b   1.000
_cell.length_c   1.000
_cell.angle_alpha   90.00
_cell.angle_beta   90.00
_cell.angle_gamma   90.00
#
_symmetry.space_group_name_H-M   'P 1'
#
loop_
_entity.id
_entity.type
_entity.pdbx_description
1 polymer ?
#
loop_
_entity_poly.entity_id
_entity_poly.type
_entity_poly.pdbx_seq_one_letter_code
_entity_poly.pdbx_strand_id
1 'polypeptide(L)'
;MQSQCIFSIQTPVGPPVEIIRHTFPSQSAKPIKRVSLVAGLHGDELEGLYICHRLMQALKKLEDKNPSALKGEVNIYPAVNPQALETGTRLWPFFSVDINRTFGENNTPSLTADTAKALFGDIKSHSDLVVDFHASNLQLMELPQIRIIQNFEKTLVPFAQLCNVDLIWVHPHAEIFESTLGYNLN
;
A
#
# COMPACT_ATOMS: atom_id res chain seq x y z
N MET A 1 -9.08 -4.53 -15.78
CA MET A 1 -8.18 -4.95 -14.67
C MET A 1 -7.15 -5.98 -15.15
N GLN A 2 -5.87 -5.76 -14.84
CA GLN A 2 -4.76 -6.70 -15.07
C GLN A 2 -4.13 -7.07 -13.72
N SER A 3 -3.71 -8.32 -13.53
CA SER A 3 -3.07 -8.78 -12.28
C SER A 3 -1.64 -9.22 -12.58
N GLN A 4 -0.70 -8.81 -11.74
CA GLN A 4 0.71 -9.15 -11.87
C GLN A 4 1.27 -9.59 -10.51
N CYS A 5 1.95 -10.74 -10.48
CA CYS A 5 2.79 -11.14 -9.35
C CYS A 5 4.09 -10.32 -9.40
N ILE A 6 4.32 -9.49 -8.38
CA ILE A 6 5.51 -8.61 -8.31
C ILE A 6 6.66 -9.28 -7.56
N PHE A 7 6.33 -10.22 -6.67
CA PHE A 7 7.29 -10.95 -5.86
C PHE A 7 6.68 -12.27 -5.43
N SER A 8 7.48 -13.34 -5.45
CA SER A 8 7.04 -14.69 -5.10
C SER A 8 8.10 -15.34 -4.22
N ILE A 9 7.67 -15.89 -3.10
CA ILE A 9 8.52 -16.58 -2.13
C ILE A 9 8.07 -18.03 -2.04
N GLN A 10 8.98 -18.96 -2.33
CA GLN A 10 8.70 -20.36 -2.07
C GLN A 10 8.69 -20.62 -0.57
N THR A 11 7.56 -21.13 -0.05
CA THR A 11 7.47 -21.54 1.35
C THR A 11 8.18 -22.90 1.54
N PRO A 12 8.72 -23.19 2.74
CA PRO A 12 9.34 -24.49 3.02
C PRO A 12 8.37 -25.66 2.88
N VAL A 13 7.10 -25.41 3.20
CA VAL A 13 5.98 -26.36 3.09
C VAL A 13 4.76 -25.60 2.56
N GLY A 14 4.35 -25.87 1.32
CA GLY A 14 3.16 -25.28 0.72
C GLY A 14 3.38 -24.57 -0.63
N PRO A 15 2.32 -23.92 -1.16
CA PRO A 15 2.42 -23.09 -2.35
C PRO A 15 3.29 -21.85 -2.10
N PRO A 16 3.80 -21.21 -3.16
CA PRO A 16 4.50 -19.95 -3.02
C PRO A 16 3.56 -18.87 -2.48
N VAL A 17 4.12 -17.97 -1.68
CA VAL A 17 3.47 -16.74 -1.26
C VAL A 17 3.74 -15.69 -2.32
N GLU A 18 2.67 -15.11 -2.86
CA GLU A 18 2.75 -14.13 -3.94
C GLU A 18 2.24 -12.78 -3.47
N ILE A 19 3.00 -11.73 -3.76
CA ILE A 19 2.52 -10.35 -3.66
C ILE A 19 1.99 -9.95 -5.02
N ILE A 20 0.73 -9.54 -5.06
CA ILE A 20 0.00 -9.26 -6.30
C ILE A 20 -0.34 -7.78 -6.38
N ARG A 21 -0.07 -7.19 -7.54
CA ARG A 21 -0.58 -5.88 -7.95
C ARG A 21 -1.73 -6.05 -8.94
N HIS A 22 -2.81 -5.32 -8.72
CA HIS A 22 -3.89 -5.16 -9.68
C HIS A 22 -3.84 -3.78 -10.33
N THR A 23 -3.79 -3.72 -11.65
CA THR A 23 -3.72 -2.48 -12.43
C THR A 23 -5.04 -2.24 -13.16
N PHE A 24 -5.57 -1.03 -13.00
CA PHE A 24 -6.65 -0.46 -13.81
C PHE A 24 -6.05 0.63 -14.70
N PRO A 25 -5.73 0.32 -15.96
CA PRO A 25 -5.04 1.24 -16.84
C PRO A 25 -5.99 2.33 -17.36
N SER A 26 -5.40 3.47 -17.74
CA SER A 26 -6.08 4.48 -18.55
C SER A 26 -6.09 4.05 -20.01
N GLN A 27 -7.15 4.40 -20.74
CA GLN A 27 -7.16 4.29 -22.21
C GLN A 27 -6.56 5.51 -22.91
N SER A 28 -6.11 6.52 -22.16
CA SER A 28 -5.54 7.74 -22.72
C SER A 28 -4.08 7.53 -23.14
N ALA A 29 -3.72 8.02 -24.34
CA ALA A 29 -2.35 8.02 -24.85
C ALA A 29 -1.46 9.17 -24.31
N LYS A 30 -1.97 9.99 -23.38
CA LYS A 30 -1.22 11.10 -22.76
C LYS A 30 -0.40 10.59 -21.57
N PRO A 31 0.62 11.33 -21.09
CA PRO A 31 1.24 11.01 -19.81
C PRO A 31 0.14 10.92 -18.73
N ILE A 32 0.02 9.74 -18.14
CA ILE A 32 -0.99 9.42 -17.16
C ILE A 32 -0.43 9.61 -15.76
N LYS A 33 -1.26 10.18 -14.87
CA LYS A 33 -0.97 10.16 -13.44
C LYS A 33 -1.37 8.80 -12.87
N ARG A 34 -0.56 8.30 -11.95
CA ARG A 34 -0.67 6.96 -11.39
C ARG A 34 -0.83 7.04 -9.89
N VAL A 35 -1.84 6.36 -9.35
CA VAL A 35 -2.08 6.28 -7.91
C VAL A 35 -2.00 4.83 -7.48
N SER A 36 -1.23 4.56 -6.43
CA SER A 36 -1.16 3.24 -5.82
C SER A 36 -1.85 3.23 -4.47
N LEU A 37 -2.64 2.19 -4.24
CA LEU A 37 -3.31 1.93 -2.98
C LEU A 37 -2.74 0.64 -2.40
N VAL A 38 -2.14 0.76 -1.22
CA VAL A 38 -1.38 -0.31 -0.59
C VAL A 38 -2.07 -0.69 0.72
N ALA A 39 -2.21 -1.98 0.97
CA ALA A 39 -2.78 -2.50 2.20
C ALA A 39 -2.07 -3.80 2.62
N GLY A 40 -2.26 -4.18 3.88
CA GLY A 40 -1.77 -5.45 4.41
C GLY A 40 -0.26 -5.50 4.56
N LEU A 41 0.38 -4.38 4.94
CA LEU A 41 1.73 -4.41 5.51
C LEU A 41 1.75 -5.21 6.82
N HIS A 42 0.70 -5.03 7.62
CA HIS A 42 0.40 -5.79 8.82
C HIS A 42 -0.84 -6.67 8.58
N GLY A 43 -0.83 -7.89 9.10
CA GLY A 43 -1.89 -8.87 8.87
C GLY A 43 -3.11 -8.72 9.77
N ASP A 44 -3.00 -7.94 10.84
CA ASP A 44 -4.07 -7.63 11.78
C ASP A 44 -4.86 -6.36 11.41
N GLU A 45 -4.53 -5.72 10.28
CA GLU A 45 -5.15 -4.48 9.79
C GLU A 45 -6.06 -4.76 8.57
N LEU A 46 -7.21 -5.42 8.83
CA LEU A 46 -8.09 -5.98 7.78
C LEU A 46 -8.91 -4.93 7.01
N GLU A 47 -9.07 -3.73 7.57
CA GLU A 47 -9.86 -2.65 7.01
C GLU A 47 -9.31 -2.20 5.65
N GLY A 48 -7.99 -2.10 5.53
CA GLY A 48 -7.32 -1.73 4.28
C GLY A 48 -7.59 -2.75 3.16
N LEU A 49 -7.53 -4.05 3.48
CA LEU A 49 -7.87 -5.12 2.54
C LEU A 49 -9.32 -5.00 2.07
N TYR A 50 -10.25 -4.73 2.99
CA TYR A 50 -11.66 -4.54 2.66
C TYR A 50 -11.87 -3.33 1.74
N ILE A 51 -11.22 -2.20 2.03
CA ILE A 51 -11.28 -0.99 1.19
C ILE A 51 -10.75 -1.28 -0.21
N CYS A 52 -9.57 -1.91 -0.33
CA CYS A 52 -9.00 -2.33 -1.61
C CYS A 52 -9.98 -3.22 -2.40
N HIS A 53 -10.62 -4.19 -1.75
CA HIS A 53 -11.61 -5.06 -2.38
C HIS A 53 -12.83 -4.27 -2.91
N ARG A 54 -13.40 -3.38 -2.09
CA ARG A 54 -14.54 -2.54 -2.48
C ARG A 54 -14.19 -1.61 -3.63
N LEU A 55 -12.99 -1.04 -3.61
CA LEU A 55 -12.49 -0.17 -4.66
C LEU A 55 -12.30 -0.93 -5.97
N MET A 56 -11.68 -2.11 -5.95
CA MET A 56 -11.56 -2.97 -7.15
C MET A 56 -12.93 -3.29 -7.76
N GLN A 57 -13.95 -3.60 -6.95
CA GLN A 57 -15.30 -3.81 -7.45
C GLN A 57 -15.89 -2.55 -8.11
N ALA A 58 -15.69 -1.38 -7.49
CA ALA A 58 -16.20 -0.12 -8.01
C ALA A 58 -15.51 0.28 -9.33
N LEU A 59 -14.19 0.15 -9.40
CA LEU A 59 -13.38 0.42 -10.59
C LEU A 59 -13.74 -0.54 -11.73
N LYS A 60 -13.92 -1.83 -11.44
CA LYS A 60 -14.36 -2.80 -12.44
C LYS A 60 -15.74 -2.43 -13.01
N LYS A 61 -16.71 -2.09 -12.15
CA LYS A 61 -18.03 -1.61 -12.61
C LYS A 61 -17.94 -0.33 -13.43
N LEU A 62 -16.98 0.54 -13.13
CA LEU A 62 -16.74 1.77 -13.90
C LEU A 62 -16.15 1.45 -15.28
N GLU A 63 -15.14 0.57 -15.34
CA GLU A 63 -14.50 0.07 -16.56
C GLU A 63 -15.53 -0.61 -17.47
N ASP A 64 -16.39 -1.48 -16.93
CA ASP A 64 -17.44 -2.18 -17.67
C ASP A 64 -18.49 -1.23 -18.28
N LYS A 65 -18.80 -0.11 -17.60
CA LYS A 65 -19.80 0.87 -18.05
C LYS A 65 -19.23 1.92 -19.01
N ASN A 66 -18.03 2.40 -18.73
CA ASN A 66 -17.34 3.41 -19.51
C ASN A 66 -15.82 3.15 -19.43
N PRO A 67 -15.27 2.41 -20.41
CA PRO A 67 -13.86 2.05 -20.43
C PRO A 67 -12.90 3.26 -20.47
N SER A 68 -13.36 4.42 -20.90
CA SER A 68 -12.57 5.66 -20.96
C SER A 68 -12.80 6.61 -19.77
N ALA A 69 -13.52 6.17 -18.72
CA ALA A 69 -13.77 6.97 -17.53
C ALA A 69 -12.50 7.25 -16.71
N LEU A 70 -11.60 6.26 -16.63
CA LEU A 70 -10.30 6.42 -15.98
C LEU A 70 -9.34 7.14 -16.93
N LYS A 71 -8.92 8.34 -16.52
CA LYS A 71 -7.94 9.17 -17.25
C LYS A 71 -6.50 8.95 -16.76
N GLY A 72 -6.35 8.29 -15.61
CA GLY A 72 -5.07 7.87 -15.03
C GLY A 72 -5.07 6.37 -14.78
N GLU A 73 -3.98 5.88 -14.22
CA GLU A 73 -3.85 4.47 -13.82
C GLU A 73 -4.00 4.34 -12.31
N VAL A 74 -4.71 3.29 -11.90
CA VAL A 74 -4.87 2.92 -10.49
C VAL A 74 -4.26 1.56 -10.26
N ASN A 75 -3.28 1.50 -9.36
CA ASN A 75 -2.63 0.28 -8.91
C ASN A 75 -3.13 -0.06 -7.51
N ILE A 76 -3.44 -1.33 -7.26
CA ILE A 76 -3.96 -1.79 -5.97
C ILE A 76 -3.14 -3.00 -5.53
N TYR A 77 -2.57 -2.89 -4.33
CA TYR A 77 -1.81 -3.93 -3.65
C TYR A 77 -2.61 -4.33 -2.40
N PRO A 78 -3.55 -5.28 -2.53
CA PRO A 78 -4.52 -5.57 -1.47
C PRO A 78 -3.89 -6.22 -0.22
N ALA A 79 -2.78 -6.94 -0.39
CA ALA A 79 -2.04 -7.58 0.69
C ALA A 79 -0.56 -7.68 0.30
N VAL A 80 0.29 -6.83 0.89
CA VAL A 80 1.74 -6.85 0.63
C VAL A 80 2.52 -7.77 1.57
N ASN A 81 1.90 -8.21 2.66
CA ASN A 81 2.41 -9.26 3.54
C ASN A 81 1.36 -10.38 3.71
N PRO A 82 1.16 -11.24 2.69
CA PRO A 82 0.09 -12.23 2.72
C PRO A 82 0.23 -13.26 3.86
N GLN A 83 1.44 -13.55 4.32
CA GLN A 83 1.66 -14.48 5.45
C GLN A 83 1.23 -13.89 6.78
N ALA A 84 1.53 -12.62 7.03
CA ALA A 84 1.02 -11.92 8.21
C ALA A 84 -0.51 -11.92 8.19
N LEU A 85 -1.12 -11.66 7.02
CA LEU A 85 -2.57 -11.69 6.85
C LEU A 85 -3.17 -13.09 7.13
N GLU A 86 -2.56 -14.16 6.60
CA GLU A 86 -3.01 -15.54 6.83
C GLU A 86 -3.02 -15.91 8.32
N THR A 87 -2.07 -15.39 9.08
CA THR A 87 -1.95 -15.63 10.52
C THR A 87 -2.68 -14.60 11.38
N GLY A 88 -3.21 -13.52 10.78
CA GLY A 88 -3.82 -12.41 11.50
C GLY A 88 -2.87 -11.71 12.47
N THR A 89 -1.57 -11.63 12.13
CA THR A 89 -0.55 -11.05 12.99
C THR A 89 0.06 -9.79 12.39
N ARG A 90 0.52 -8.87 13.23
CA ARG A 90 1.18 -7.63 12.77
C ARG A 90 2.50 -7.89 12.06
N LEU A 91 3.31 -8.76 12.66
CA LEU A 91 4.68 -9.04 12.21
C LEU A 91 4.68 -10.12 11.14
N TRP A 92 5.71 -10.12 10.29
CA TRP A 92 5.94 -11.24 9.41
C TRP A 92 6.15 -12.53 10.23
N PRO A 93 5.34 -13.59 9.99
CA PRO A 93 5.52 -14.88 10.62
C PRO A 93 6.94 -15.44 10.47
N PHE A 94 7.41 -16.20 11.45
CA PHE A 94 8.76 -16.80 11.52
C PHE A 94 9.93 -15.82 11.72
N PHE A 95 9.89 -14.63 11.11
CA PHE A 95 10.95 -13.64 11.25
C PHE A 95 10.72 -12.65 12.40
N SER A 96 9.47 -12.49 12.86
CA SER A 96 9.09 -11.49 13.86
C SER A 96 9.53 -10.07 13.48
N VAL A 97 9.50 -9.76 12.18
CA VAL A 97 9.91 -8.48 11.61
C VAL A 97 8.68 -7.66 11.24
N ASP A 98 8.68 -6.39 11.65
CA ASP A 98 7.75 -5.38 11.14
C ASP A 98 8.26 -4.91 9.77
N ILE A 99 7.58 -5.27 8.69
CA ILE A 99 7.98 -4.90 7.33
C ILE A 99 7.97 -3.38 7.12
N ASN A 100 7.13 -2.64 7.85
CA ASN A 100 7.09 -1.17 7.83
C ASN A 100 8.21 -0.51 8.65
N ARG A 101 9.22 -1.29 9.03
CA ARG A 101 10.52 -0.86 9.57
C ARG A 101 11.69 -1.30 8.70
N THR A 102 11.41 -1.86 7.52
CA THR A 102 12.41 -2.40 6.59
C THR A 102 12.49 -1.64 5.29
N PHE A 103 11.79 -0.50 5.16
CA PHE A 103 11.98 0.40 4.02
C PHE A 103 13.16 1.34 4.26
N GLY A 104 13.79 1.83 3.20
CA GLY A 104 14.94 2.74 3.27
C GLY A 104 16.31 2.09 3.07
N GLU A 105 17.35 2.87 3.30
CA GLU A 105 18.75 2.49 3.10
C GLU A 105 19.31 1.89 4.40
N ASN A 106 20.15 0.84 4.30
CA ASN A 106 20.84 0.13 5.40
C ASN A 106 20.17 -1.10 6.04
N ASN A 107 19.28 -1.80 5.31
CA ASN A 107 18.81 -3.10 5.79
C ASN A 107 19.88 -4.18 5.62
N THR A 108 20.10 -4.98 6.66
CA THR A 108 20.86 -6.23 6.57
C THR A 108 20.20 -7.16 5.56
N PRO A 109 20.95 -7.78 4.63
CA PRO A 109 20.37 -8.71 3.65
C PRO A 109 19.57 -9.83 4.33
N SER A 110 18.29 -9.92 3.99
CA SER A 110 17.36 -10.93 4.49
C SER A 110 16.21 -11.08 3.50
N LEU A 111 15.45 -12.17 3.60
CA LEU A 111 14.25 -12.36 2.79
C LEU A 111 13.24 -11.21 2.97
N THR A 112 13.12 -10.70 4.20
CA THR A 112 12.22 -9.57 4.50
C THR A 112 12.70 -8.28 3.86
N ALA A 113 14.02 -8.00 3.88
CA ALA A 113 14.61 -6.84 3.24
C ALA A 113 14.54 -6.92 1.71
N ASP A 114 14.78 -8.10 1.12
CA ASP A 114 14.65 -8.31 -0.32
C ASP A 114 13.20 -8.12 -0.79
N THR A 115 12.24 -8.59 0.01
CA THR A 115 10.81 -8.38 -0.25
C THR A 115 10.46 -6.89 -0.17
N ALA A 116 10.87 -6.20 0.89
CA ALA A 116 10.62 -4.77 1.06
C ALA A 116 11.22 -3.95 -0.08
N LYS A 117 12.44 -4.32 -0.52
CA LYS A 117 13.12 -3.69 -1.67
C LYS A 117 12.37 -3.93 -2.98
N ALA A 118 11.93 -5.16 -3.24
CA ALA A 118 11.14 -5.49 -4.44
C ALA A 118 9.81 -4.74 -4.46
N LEU A 119 9.08 -4.76 -3.35
CA LEU A 119 7.82 -4.04 -3.17
C LEU A 119 8.01 -2.53 -3.36
N PHE A 120 9.01 -1.94 -2.70
CA PHE A 120 9.32 -0.52 -2.81
C PHE A 120 9.65 -0.12 -4.25
N GLY A 121 10.49 -0.89 -4.93
CA GLY A 121 10.86 -0.65 -6.34
C GLY A 121 9.65 -0.72 -7.27
N ASP A 122 8.78 -1.70 -7.09
CA ASP A 122 7.56 -1.83 -7.88
C ASP A 122 6.60 -0.66 -7.64
N ILE A 123 6.29 -0.31 -6.38
CA ILE A 123 5.41 0.82 -6.09
C ILE A 123 6.00 2.12 -6.63
N LYS A 124 7.28 2.40 -6.38
CA LYS A 124 7.94 3.63 -6.83
C LYS A 124 7.94 3.77 -8.35
N SER A 125 8.11 2.67 -9.09
CA SER A 125 8.10 2.71 -10.56
C SER A 125 6.71 2.89 -11.17
N HIS A 126 5.64 2.61 -10.42
CA HIS A 126 4.25 2.65 -10.90
C HIS A 126 3.37 3.70 -10.21
N SER A 127 3.92 4.64 -9.44
CA SER A 127 3.13 5.60 -8.66
C SER A 127 3.66 7.02 -8.79
N ASP A 128 2.74 7.98 -8.86
CA ASP A 128 2.99 9.39 -8.58
C ASP A 128 2.44 9.81 -7.21
N LEU A 129 1.50 9.03 -6.65
CA LEU A 129 0.92 9.20 -5.33
C LEU A 129 0.66 7.80 -4.73
N VAL A 130 0.97 7.64 -3.44
CA VAL A 130 0.74 6.38 -2.72
C VAL A 130 -0.15 6.61 -1.52
N VAL A 131 -1.22 5.83 -1.43
CA VAL A 131 -2.12 5.77 -0.27
C VAL A 131 -1.87 4.43 0.42
N ASP A 132 -1.33 4.50 1.62
CA ASP A 132 -1.04 3.33 2.45
C ASP A 132 -2.11 3.20 3.53
N PHE A 133 -2.87 2.10 3.49
CA PHE A 133 -3.95 1.83 4.43
C PHE A 133 -3.41 1.09 5.65
N HIS A 134 -3.55 1.74 6.79
CA HIS A 134 -3.22 1.19 8.10
C HIS A 134 -4.42 1.22 9.04
N ALA A 135 -4.41 0.31 10.01
CA ALA A 135 -5.26 0.35 11.19
C ALA A 135 -4.43 0.43 12.47
N SER A 136 -5.11 0.61 13.60
CA SER A 136 -4.45 0.64 14.91
C SER A 136 -4.13 -0.77 15.40
N ASN A 137 -3.31 -0.85 16.45
CA ASN A 137 -3.13 -2.10 17.19
C ASN A 137 -4.48 -2.59 17.76
N LEU A 138 -4.61 -3.91 17.94
CA LEU A 138 -5.83 -4.61 18.38
C LEU A 138 -6.53 -4.02 19.63
N GLN A 139 -5.79 -3.32 20.48
CA GLN A 139 -6.27 -2.76 21.76
C GLN A 139 -6.63 -1.27 21.69
N LEU A 140 -6.47 -0.64 20.52
CA LEU A 140 -6.68 0.79 20.31
C LEU A 140 -7.78 1.02 19.28
N MET A 141 -8.65 1.96 19.57
CA MET A 141 -9.62 2.49 18.62
C MET A 141 -9.19 3.89 18.22
N GLU A 142 -8.90 4.09 16.95
CA GLU A 142 -8.62 5.41 16.38
C GLU A 142 -9.79 5.90 15.55
N LEU A 143 -9.95 7.23 15.49
CA LEU A 143 -10.83 7.85 14.51
C LEU A 143 -10.28 7.62 13.10
N PRO A 144 -11.14 7.41 12.09
CA PRO A 144 -10.71 7.41 10.69
C PRO A 144 -9.94 8.69 10.37
N GLN A 145 -8.70 8.54 9.93
CA GLN A 145 -7.80 9.66 9.73
C GLN A 145 -6.86 9.45 8.56
N ILE A 146 -6.44 10.55 7.94
CA ILE A 146 -5.31 10.56 7.01
C ILE A 146 -4.14 11.25 7.70
N ARG A 147 -3.01 10.55 7.78
CA ARG A 147 -1.76 11.08 8.32
C ARG A 147 -0.85 11.54 7.18
N ILE A 148 -0.33 12.75 7.30
CA ILE A 148 0.59 13.36 6.33
C ILE A 148 1.83 13.82 7.09
N ILE A 149 3.02 13.50 6.59
CA ILE A 149 4.26 14.04 7.15
C ILE A 149 4.37 15.51 6.75
N GLN A 150 4.74 16.37 7.71
CA GLN A 150 4.80 17.83 7.56
C GLN A 150 5.52 18.30 6.28
N ASN A 151 6.60 17.63 5.89
CA ASN A 151 7.37 17.94 4.69
C ASN A 151 6.54 17.91 3.39
N PHE A 152 5.46 17.13 3.36
CA PHE A 152 4.59 16.93 2.21
C PHE A 152 3.23 17.63 2.34
N GLU A 153 3.01 18.42 3.39
CA GLU A 153 1.69 19.00 3.69
C GLU A 153 1.12 19.79 2.50
N LYS A 154 1.96 20.62 1.86
CA LYS A 154 1.53 21.53 0.79
C LYS A 154 1.03 20.78 -0.44
N THR A 155 1.59 19.60 -0.68
CA THR A 155 1.23 18.75 -1.81
C THR A 155 0.06 17.83 -1.47
N LEU A 156 0.06 17.21 -0.28
CA LEU A 156 -0.85 16.11 0.04
C LEU A 156 -2.16 16.53 0.72
N VAL A 157 -2.18 17.63 1.49
CA VAL A 157 -3.41 18.10 2.16
C VAL A 157 -4.55 18.36 1.18
N PRO A 158 -4.33 19.01 0.01
CA PRO A 158 -5.38 19.20 -0.98
C PRO A 158 -6.00 17.89 -1.49
N PHE A 159 -5.22 16.81 -1.61
CA PHE A 159 -5.73 15.50 -2.01
C PHE A 159 -6.50 14.83 -0.86
N ALA A 160 -5.97 14.89 0.36
CA ALA A 160 -6.62 14.30 1.53
C ALA A 160 -8.00 14.91 1.83
N GLN A 161 -8.19 16.20 1.54
CA GLN A 161 -9.49 16.87 1.65
C GLN A 161 -10.57 16.28 0.72
N LEU A 162 -10.18 15.55 -0.34
CA LEU A 162 -11.10 14.88 -1.25
C LEU A 162 -11.56 13.51 -0.73
N CYS A 163 -10.90 12.96 0.30
CA CYS A 163 -11.10 11.58 0.76
C CYS A 163 -12.28 11.40 1.75
N ASN A 164 -13.04 12.46 2.05
CA ASN A 164 -14.18 12.42 2.97
C ASN A 164 -13.86 11.71 4.31
N VAL A 165 -12.77 12.14 4.94
CA VAL A 165 -12.29 11.61 6.23
C VAL A 165 -12.57 12.63 7.34
N ASP A 166 -12.77 12.14 8.57
CA ASP A 166 -13.09 12.99 9.73
C ASP A 166 -11.91 13.85 10.18
N LEU A 167 -10.68 13.32 10.03
CA LEU A 167 -9.46 13.97 10.49
C LEU A 167 -8.34 13.87 9.45
N ILE A 168 -7.71 15.00 9.16
CA ILE A 168 -6.42 15.06 8.47
C ILE A 168 -5.40 15.53 9.49
N TRP A 169 -4.45 14.66 9.82
CA TRP A 169 -3.39 14.95 10.78
C TRP A 169 -2.06 15.15 10.05
N VAL A 170 -1.58 16.40 10.04
CA VAL A 170 -0.20 16.71 9.64
C VAL A 170 0.74 16.46 10.81
N HIS A 171 1.53 15.39 10.75
CA HIS A 171 2.42 14.96 11.80
C HIS A 171 3.83 15.56 11.61
N PRO A 172 4.49 16.07 12.66
CA PRO A 172 5.88 16.52 12.59
C PRO A 172 6.81 15.40 12.11
N HIS A 173 7.95 15.77 11.51
CA HIS A 173 8.98 14.78 11.18
C HIS A 173 9.47 14.09 12.46
N ALA A 174 9.65 12.77 12.38
CA ALA A 174 10.30 11.97 13.41
C ALA A 174 11.14 10.89 12.72
N GLU A 175 12.37 10.69 13.20
CA GLU A 175 13.34 9.74 12.61
C GLU A 175 12.78 8.31 12.51
N ILE A 176 11.89 7.92 13.42
CA ILE A 176 11.23 6.60 13.39
C ILE A 176 10.41 6.33 12.11
N PHE A 177 10.02 7.38 11.39
CA PHE A 177 9.29 7.23 10.13
C PHE A 177 10.20 7.00 8.93
N GLU A 178 11.50 7.25 9.03
CA GLU A 178 12.44 7.11 7.90
C GLU A 178 12.51 5.67 7.37
N SER A 179 12.12 4.68 8.17
CA SER A 179 12.05 3.28 7.76
C SER A 179 10.67 2.81 7.27
N THR A 180 9.70 3.72 7.15
CA THR A 180 8.31 3.40 6.76
C THR A 180 8.06 3.57 5.27
N LEU A 181 7.08 2.83 4.75
CA LEU A 181 6.64 2.96 3.36
C LEU A 181 6.17 4.39 3.06
N GLY A 182 5.31 4.93 3.92
CA GLY A 182 4.70 6.25 3.75
C GLY A 182 5.71 7.41 3.69
N TYR A 183 6.84 7.30 4.39
CA TYR A 183 7.91 8.28 4.35
C TYR A 183 8.75 8.20 3.07
N ASN A 184 9.02 7.00 2.58
CA ASN A 184 9.96 6.79 1.47
C ASN A 184 9.33 6.92 0.08
N LEU A 185 8.00 7.03 -0.03
CA LEU A 185 7.26 7.02 -1.30
C LEU A 185 6.50 8.31 -1.63
N ASN A 186 6.52 9.32 -0.76
CA ASN A 186 5.87 10.62 -0.99
C ASN A 186 6.88 11.76 -1.01
#